data_AF-A0A538S968-F1
#
_entry.id   AF-A0A538S968-F1
#
_cell.length_a   1.000
_cell.length_b   1.000
_cell.length_c   1.000
_cell.angle_alpha   90.00
_cell.angle_beta   90.00
_cell.angle_gamma   90.00
#
_symmetry.space_group_name_H-M   'P 1'
#
loop_
_entity.id
_entity.type
_entity.pdbx_description
1 polymer ?
#
loop_
_entity_poly.entity_id
_entity_poly.type
_entity_poly.pdbx_seq_one_letter_code
_entity_poly.pdbx_strand_id
1 'polypeptide(L)'
;LLGKKCHALRIASVQARDEGWLAEHMLILGITNPEGKKIFIAAAFPSACGKTNLAMMTPTLPGWSVETVGDDIAWMKFGSDGRLYAINPEAGFFGVAPGTSLKSNPNAMRTCQANSIFTNCALTPDGDVWWEQMTDAPPPELSDWLRRPWTPGSGRTASHPNARFTTPARQCPVISPDWENPSGVPISAILFGGRRAGVVPLVNEALSWRHGTFLGSIMSSETTAAAAGAVGAVRHDPFAMLPFCGYHMGDYFTHWLRVGASADPKKLPRIYYVNWFRKSPEGKFLWPGYGENSRVLKWIFERVAGTAHAVPSPIGNLPAPGAIDVSGLKIPEADMAALLRVDVEGWIAELPVIRAHLAKFGAKLPAALQEEFLALEHRMQAAAVEAGR
;
A
#
# COMPACT_ATOMS: atom_id res chain seq x y z
N LEU A 1 1.16 22.90 2.89
CA LEU A 1 -0.14 22.24 3.17
C LEU A 1 -0.13 21.64 4.60
N LEU A 2 -0.39 22.46 5.63
CA LEU A 2 -0.31 22.00 7.04
C LEU A 2 -1.40 20.98 7.41
N GLY A 3 -2.59 21.08 6.78
CA GLY A 3 -3.69 20.14 6.97
C GLY A 3 -3.36 18.69 6.62
N LYS A 4 -2.44 18.45 5.67
CA LYS A 4 -2.12 17.11 5.13
C LYS A 4 -1.32 16.25 6.12
N LYS A 5 0.02 16.36 6.12
CA LYS A 5 0.87 15.47 6.96
C LYS A 5 1.01 15.97 8.40
N CYS A 6 1.06 17.28 8.62
CA CYS A 6 1.26 17.83 9.96
C CYS A 6 0.01 17.64 10.83
N HIS A 7 -1.16 18.07 10.34
CA HIS A 7 -2.40 17.89 11.09
C HIS A 7 -2.92 16.45 10.95
N ALA A 8 -3.33 16.03 9.75
CA ALA A 8 -4.13 14.80 9.59
C ALA A 8 -3.38 13.48 9.83
N LEU A 9 -2.07 13.51 10.09
CA LEU A 9 -1.33 12.35 10.61
C LEU A 9 -0.63 12.64 11.93
N ARG A 10 0.28 13.63 12.01
CA ARG A 10 1.08 13.83 13.24
C ARG A 10 0.20 14.23 14.42
N ILE A 11 -0.51 15.35 14.33
CA ILE A 11 -1.41 15.80 15.41
C ILE A 11 -2.58 14.82 15.58
N ALA A 12 -3.19 14.40 14.48
CA ALA A 12 -4.32 13.48 14.48
C ALA A 12 -3.98 12.14 15.15
N SER A 13 -2.79 11.58 14.96
CA SER A 13 -2.41 10.31 15.60
C SER A 13 -2.31 10.42 17.13
N VAL A 14 -1.96 11.60 17.66
CA VAL A 14 -1.98 11.85 19.11
C VAL A 14 -3.43 11.92 19.61
N GLN A 15 -4.30 12.66 18.92
CA GLN A 15 -5.73 12.73 19.24
C GLN A 15 -6.39 11.34 19.17
N ALA A 16 -6.10 10.59 18.12
CA ALA A 16 -6.56 9.23 17.87
C ALA A 16 -6.20 8.29 19.03
N ARG A 17 -4.95 8.35 19.51
CA ARG A 17 -4.50 7.58 20.68
C ARG A 17 -5.32 7.90 21.93
N ASP A 18 -5.54 9.18 22.19
CA ASP A 18 -6.18 9.69 23.42
C ASP A 18 -7.70 9.45 23.40
N GLU A 19 -8.32 9.48 22.22
CA GLU A 19 -9.79 9.40 22.02
C GLU A 19 -10.27 8.04 21.48
N GLY A 20 -9.36 7.08 21.28
CA GLY A 20 -9.70 5.71 20.88
C GLY A 20 -10.18 5.57 19.43
N TRP A 21 -9.46 6.18 18.49
CA TRP A 21 -9.62 5.99 17.03
C TRP A 21 -8.24 5.91 16.37
N LEU A 22 -8.14 5.80 15.04
CA LEU A 22 -6.88 5.63 14.31
C LEU A 22 -6.70 6.71 13.24
N ALA A 23 -5.52 7.33 13.15
CA ALA A 23 -5.16 8.25 12.07
C ALA A 23 -3.98 7.68 11.29
N GLU A 24 -4.24 7.25 10.06
CA GLU A 24 -3.38 6.31 9.34
C GLU A 24 -2.98 6.81 7.96
N HIS A 25 -1.75 6.48 7.55
CA HIS A 25 -1.24 6.76 6.20
C HIS A 25 -1.74 5.72 5.20
N MET A 26 -3.06 5.65 5.04
CA MET A 26 -3.76 4.66 4.24
C MET A 26 -4.60 5.31 3.14
N LEU A 27 -4.58 4.71 1.96
CA LEU A 27 -5.67 4.90 1.00
C LEU A 27 -6.94 4.22 1.50
N ILE A 28 -8.08 4.60 0.94
CA ILE A 28 -9.37 3.93 1.09
C ILE A 28 -9.98 3.75 -0.29
N LEU A 29 -10.30 2.50 -0.65
CA LEU A 29 -11.01 2.18 -1.89
C LEU A 29 -12.21 1.27 -1.62
N GLY A 30 -13.25 1.40 -2.43
CA GLY A 30 -14.33 0.43 -2.55
C GLY A 30 -14.05 -0.48 -3.74
N ILE A 31 -14.27 -1.79 -3.58
CA ILE A 31 -14.20 -2.76 -4.68
C ILE A 31 -15.52 -3.51 -4.77
N THR A 32 -16.09 -3.57 -5.97
CA THR A 32 -17.37 -4.23 -6.25
C THR A 32 -17.14 -5.41 -7.18
N ASN A 33 -17.70 -6.56 -6.84
CA ASN A 33 -17.64 -7.77 -7.66
C ASN A 33 -18.73 -7.77 -8.75
N PRO A 34 -18.70 -8.73 -9.70
CA PRO A 34 -19.71 -8.83 -10.76
C PRO A 34 -21.15 -9.05 -10.28
N GLU A 35 -21.35 -9.48 -9.03
CA GLU A 35 -22.68 -9.66 -8.41
C GLU A 35 -23.20 -8.38 -7.74
N GLY A 36 -22.46 -7.26 -7.81
CA GLY A 36 -22.83 -6.00 -7.19
C GLY A 36 -22.53 -5.90 -5.69
N LYS A 37 -21.84 -6.89 -5.10
CA LYS A 37 -21.40 -6.85 -3.70
C LYS A 37 -20.16 -5.99 -3.57
N LYS A 38 -20.18 -5.05 -2.62
CA LYS A 38 -19.10 -4.09 -2.36
C LYS A 38 -18.46 -4.32 -0.99
N ILE A 39 -17.13 -4.20 -0.93
CA ILE A 39 -16.39 -4.05 0.33
C ILE A 39 -15.44 -2.86 0.23
N PHE A 40 -15.05 -2.31 1.38
CA PHE A 40 -14.02 -1.26 1.44
C PHE A 40 -12.71 -1.80 2.01
N ILE A 41 -11.62 -1.32 1.44
CA ILE A 41 -10.25 -1.74 1.75
C ILE A 41 -9.44 -0.49 2.09
N ALA A 42 -8.74 -0.53 3.21
CA ALA A 42 -7.69 0.43 3.54
C ALA A 42 -6.32 -0.18 3.23
N ALA A 43 -5.36 0.62 2.74
CA ALA A 43 -4.01 0.12 2.48
C ALA A 43 -2.90 1.13 2.81
N ALA A 44 -1.96 0.71 3.66
CA ALA A 44 -0.78 1.46 4.05
C ALA A 44 0.44 0.97 3.27
N PHE A 45 0.87 1.79 2.30
CA PHE A 45 2.14 1.63 1.61
C PHE A 45 3.00 2.87 1.80
N PRO A 46 4.34 2.75 1.94
CA PRO A 46 5.23 3.90 1.96
C PRO A 46 5.05 4.82 0.75
N SER A 47 5.56 6.04 0.86
CA SER A 47 5.50 7.01 -0.25
C SER A 47 6.10 6.44 -1.54
N ALA A 48 5.44 6.69 -2.66
CA ALA A 48 5.79 6.15 -3.98
C ALA A 48 5.78 4.60 -4.10
N CYS A 49 5.02 3.90 -3.25
CA CYS A 49 4.83 2.44 -3.32
C CYS A 49 3.44 2.03 -3.85
N GLY A 50 2.75 2.92 -4.58
CA GLY A 50 1.56 2.55 -5.36
C GLY A 50 0.19 2.87 -4.74
N LYS A 51 0.11 3.68 -3.67
CA LYS A 51 -1.19 4.04 -3.07
C LYS A 51 -2.16 4.68 -4.07
N THR A 52 -1.79 5.79 -4.70
CA THR A 52 -2.64 6.47 -5.69
C THR A 52 -3.02 5.57 -6.88
N ASN A 53 -2.10 4.71 -7.35
CA ASN A 53 -2.40 3.73 -8.40
C ASN A 53 -3.44 2.69 -7.96
N LEU A 54 -3.35 2.18 -6.72
CA LEU A 54 -4.30 1.19 -6.22
C LEU A 54 -5.66 1.82 -5.91
N ALA A 55 -5.66 3.01 -5.28
CA ALA A 55 -6.88 3.71 -4.87
C ALA A 55 -7.77 4.08 -6.07
N MET A 56 -7.16 4.42 -7.21
CA MET A 56 -7.83 4.84 -8.46
C MET A 56 -7.70 3.80 -9.56
N MET A 57 -7.40 2.54 -9.21
CA MET A 57 -7.12 1.49 -10.17
C MET A 57 -8.30 1.26 -11.11
N THR A 58 -8.01 1.02 -12.39
CA THR A 58 -8.99 0.41 -13.31
C THR A 58 -8.77 -1.11 -13.29
N PRO A 59 -9.71 -1.91 -12.78
CA PRO A 59 -9.57 -3.36 -12.78
C PRO A 59 -9.45 -3.94 -14.20
N THR A 60 -8.66 -4.99 -14.34
CA THR A 60 -8.53 -5.74 -15.60
C THR A 60 -9.50 -6.92 -15.66
N LEU A 61 -10.05 -7.33 -14.51
CA LEU A 61 -11.04 -8.39 -14.42
C LEU A 61 -12.43 -7.90 -14.86
N PRO A 62 -13.11 -8.58 -15.80
CA PRO A 62 -14.46 -8.21 -16.22
C PRO A 62 -15.47 -8.18 -15.06
N GLY A 63 -16.33 -7.17 -15.05
CA GLY A 63 -17.38 -7.00 -14.04
C GLY A 63 -16.90 -6.52 -12.67
N TRP A 64 -15.59 -6.41 -12.44
CA TRP A 64 -15.04 -5.79 -11.24
C TRP A 64 -14.90 -4.27 -11.43
N SER A 65 -15.28 -3.51 -10.40
CA SER A 65 -15.09 -2.06 -10.37
C SER A 65 -14.39 -1.63 -9.08
N VAL A 66 -13.65 -0.53 -9.17
CA VAL A 66 -13.00 0.12 -8.02
C VAL A 66 -13.43 1.58 -8.00
N GLU A 67 -13.74 2.06 -6.79
CA GLU A 67 -14.04 3.45 -6.50
C GLU A 67 -13.08 3.98 -5.42
N THR A 68 -12.66 5.23 -5.54
CA THR A 68 -11.74 5.91 -4.62
C THR A 68 -12.52 6.66 -3.55
N VAL A 69 -12.17 6.46 -2.27
CA VAL A 69 -12.62 7.31 -1.16
C VAL A 69 -11.50 8.28 -0.77
N GLY A 70 -10.25 7.81 -0.73
CA GLY A 70 -9.05 8.62 -0.50
C GLY A 70 -7.79 7.88 -0.90
N ASP A 71 -6.70 8.59 -1.19
CA ASP A 71 -5.46 7.97 -1.70
C ASP A 71 -4.26 7.99 -0.74
N ASP A 72 -4.40 8.63 0.43
CA ASP A 72 -3.24 8.94 1.26
C ASP A 72 -3.50 8.90 2.78
N ILE A 73 -4.64 9.40 3.28
CA ILE A 73 -4.93 9.46 4.71
C ILE A 73 -6.30 8.85 5.01
N ALA A 74 -6.36 8.03 6.07
CA ALA A 74 -7.59 7.48 6.60
C ALA A 74 -7.72 7.82 8.09
N TRP A 75 -8.87 8.35 8.50
CA TRP A 75 -9.25 8.40 9.92
C TRP A 75 -10.28 7.32 10.17
N MET A 76 -10.00 6.41 11.10
CA MET A 76 -10.80 5.22 11.32
C MET A 76 -11.28 5.08 12.75
N LYS A 77 -12.55 4.73 12.95
CA LYS A 77 -13.15 4.54 14.27
C LYS A 77 -14.15 3.39 14.23
N PHE A 78 -14.22 2.61 15.31
CA PHE A 78 -15.28 1.61 15.45
C PHE A 78 -16.63 2.30 15.63
N GLY A 79 -17.59 1.93 14.78
CA GLY A 79 -18.98 2.39 14.84
C GLY A 79 -19.77 1.66 15.93
N SER A 80 -21.00 2.10 16.16
CA SER A 80 -21.91 1.48 17.15
C SER A 80 -22.30 0.04 16.79
N ASP A 81 -22.18 -0.35 15.52
CA ASP A 81 -22.37 -1.73 15.05
C ASP A 81 -21.13 -2.61 15.29
N GLY A 82 -20.03 -2.06 15.81
CA GLY A 82 -18.77 -2.75 16.09
C GLY A 82 -17.85 -2.96 14.88
N ARG A 83 -18.16 -2.40 13.69
CA ARG A 83 -17.26 -2.42 12.52
C ARG A 83 -16.34 -1.20 12.52
N LEU A 84 -15.17 -1.33 11.91
CA LEU A 84 -14.25 -0.21 11.72
C LEU A 84 -14.70 0.62 10.51
N TYR A 85 -15.04 1.89 10.72
CA TYR A 85 -15.37 2.82 9.64
C TYR A 85 -14.21 3.75 9.36
N ALA A 86 -14.06 4.19 8.11
CA ALA A 86 -13.03 5.12 7.69
C ALA A 86 -13.61 6.32 6.94
N ILE A 87 -13.06 7.51 7.20
CA ILE A 87 -13.23 8.70 6.36
C ILE A 87 -11.89 9.12 5.76
N ASN A 88 -11.94 9.77 4.60
CA ASN A 88 -10.81 10.52 4.06
C ASN A 88 -10.91 11.98 4.54
N PRO A 89 -9.96 12.50 5.33
CA PRO A 89 -9.99 13.89 5.80
C PRO A 89 -9.55 14.91 4.74
N GLU A 90 -9.17 14.48 3.53
CA GLU A 90 -8.66 15.33 2.46
C GLU A 90 -9.69 15.60 1.36
N ALA A 91 -9.69 16.83 0.81
CA ALA A 91 -10.59 17.25 -0.27
C ALA A 91 -10.01 17.09 -1.70
N GLY A 92 -8.79 16.57 -1.82
CA GLY A 92 -8.07 16.50 -3.09
C GLY A 92 -6.87 15.58 -3.05
N PHE A 93 -6.31 15.33 -4.24
CA PHE A 93 -5.14 14.48 -4.40
C PHE A 93 -3.89 15.33 -4.59
N PHE A 94 -2.82 14.94 -3.90
CA PHE A 94 -1.48 15.53 -4.04
C PHE A 94 -0.51 14.46 -4.56
N GLY A 95 -0.79 13.97 -5.76
CA GLY A 95 -0.15 12.80 -6.34
C GLY A 95 1.23 13.09 -6.93
N VAL A 96 2.12 12.08 -6.93
CA VAL A 96 3.40 12.13 -7.66
C VAL A 96 3.11 12.07 -9.15
N ALA A 97 3.63 13.04 -9.91
CA ALA A 97 3.45 13.09 -11.36
C ALA A 97 4.29 12.03 -12.11
N PRO A 98 5.63 11.99 -12.00
CA PRO A 98 6.48 11.02 -12.70
C PRO A 98 5.99 9.57 -12.53
N GLY A 99 5.90 8.83 -13.64
CA GLY A 99 5.36 7.47 -13.70
C GLY A 99 3.84 7.37 -13.91
N THR A 100 3.09 8.47 -13.74
CA THR A 100 1.64 8.50 -14.01
C THR A 100 1.40 8.60 -15.51
N SER A 101 0.59 7.70 -16.08
CA SER A 101 0.25 7.70 -17.51
C SER A 101 -1.09 7.01 -17.75
N LEU A 102 -1.59 7.05 -18.99
CA LEU A 102 -2.79 6.31 -19.36
C LEU A 102 -2.62 4.79 -19.17
N LYS A 103 -1.39 4.28 -19.16
CA LYS A 103 -1.08 2.87 -18.92
C LYS A 103 -1.05 2.53 -17.42
N SER A 104 -0.51 3.41 -16.58
CA SER A 104 -0.31 3.13 -15.16
C SER A 104 -1.48 3.58 -14.27
N ASN A 105 -2.10 4.71 -14.59
CA ASN A 105 -3.24 5.26 -13.85
C ASN A 105 -4.07 6.21 -14.75
N PRO A 106 -4.93 5.67 -15.63
CA PRO A 106 -5.75 6.49 -16.53
C PRO A 106 -6.74 7.38 -15.77
N ASN A 107 -7.17 6.99 -14.57
CA ASN A 107 -8.07 7.79 -13.76
C ASN A 107 -7.37 9.02 -13.18
N ALA A 108 -6.13 8.90 -12.70
CA ALA A 108 -5.34 10.06 -12.29
C ALA A 108 -5.11 11.03 -13.45
N MET A 109 -4.78 10.52 -14.65
CA MET A 109 -4.62 11.35 -15.85
C MET A 109 -5.89 12.15 -16.16
N ARG A 110 -7.06 11.52 -16.13
CA ARG A 110 -8.36 12.21 -16.34
C ARG A 110 -8.68 13.21 -15.24
N THR A 111 -8.32 12.88 -14.00
CA THR A 111 -8.59 13.73 -12.83
C THR A 111 -7.82 15.05 -12.90
N CYS A 112 -6.55 15.01 -13.31
CA CYS A 112 -5.67 16.17 -13.30
C CYS A 112 -5.72 17.05 -14.57
N GLN A 113 -6.57 16.72 -15.56
CA GLN A 113 -6.68 17.44 -16.83
C GLN A 113 -7.16 18.89 -16.70
N ALA A 114 -7.92 19.22 -15.65
CA ALA A 114 -8.46 20.55 -15.43
C ALA A 114 -8.40 20.95 -13.94
N ASN A 115 -8.46 22.26 -13.67
CA ASN A 115 -8.48 22.84 -12.32
C ASN A 115 -7.36 22.30 -11.38
N SER A 116 -6.19 22.03 -11.96
CA SER A 116 -5.10 21.34 -11.28
C SER A 116 -3.86 22.21 -11.23
N ILE A 117 -3.14 22.15 -10.12
CA ILE A 117 -1.87 22.85 -9.93
C ILE A 117 -0.74 21.83 -10.05
N PHE A 118 0.13 22.02 -11.05
CA PHE A 118 1.33 21.22 -11.24
C PHE A 118 2.54 21.92 -10.63
N THR A 119 3.37 21.19 -9.89
CA THR A 119 4.58 21.71 -9.24
C THR A 119 5.78 20.89 -9.68
N ASN A 120 6.80 21.57 -10.22
CA ASN A 120 8.05 21.01 -10.73
C ASN A 120 7.90 19.97 -11.86
N CYS A 121 6.83 20.07 -12.66
CA CYS A 121 6.71 19.35 -13.92
C CYS A 121 7.44 20.11 -15.05
N ALA A 122 7.81 19.40 -16.13
CA ALA A 122 8.28 20.02 -17.36
C ALA A 122 7.12 20.70 -18.09
N LEU A 123 7.43 21.62 -19.01
CA LEU A 123 6.46 22.26 -19.88
C LEU A 123 6.75 21.96 -21.34
N THR A 124 5.69 21.71 -22.10
CA THR A 124 5.72 21.62 -23.56
C THR A 124 5.69 23.02 -24.21
N PRO A 125 6.10 23.17 -25.48
CA PRO A 125 6.06 24.45 -26.18
C PRO A 125 4.67 25.10 -26.28
N ASP A 126 3.61 24.29 -26.31
CA ASP A 126 2.20 24.72 -26.34
C ASP A 126 1.62 25.01 -24.94
N GLY A 127 2.44 24.92 -23.89
CA GLY A 127 2.07 25.32 -22.53
C GLY A 127 1.41 24.22 -21.68
N ASP A 128 1.40 22.98 -22.14
CA ASP A 128 0.99 21.81 -21.35
C ASP A 128 2.16 21.28 -20.48
N VAL A 129 1.88 20.30 -19.63
CA VAL A 129 2.83 19.67 -18.73
C VAL A 129 3.34 18.34 -19.28
N TRP A 130 4.57 17.99 -18.92
CA TRP A 130 5.11 16.65 -19.18
C TRP A 130 5.97 16.15 -18.03
N TRP A 131 6.04 14.84 -17.83
CA TRP A 131 6.94 14.19 -16.88
C TRP A 131 7.41 12.82 -17.37
N GLU A 132 8.45 12.30 -16.74
CA GLU A 132 9.03 11.00 -17.10
C GLU A 132 7.97 9.89 -17.07
N GLN A 133 7.91 9.13 -18.17
CA GLN A 133 6.99 8.00 -18.37
C GLN A 133 5.50 8.39 -18.53
N MET A 134 5.20 9.67 -18.78
CA MET A 134 3.83 10.12 -19.13
C MET A 134 3.38 9.55 -20.49
N THR A 135 4.30 9.50 -21.45
CA THR A 135 4.10 9.04 -22.84
C THR A 135 5.12 7.95 -23.19
N ASP A 136 4.84 7.15 -24.24
CA ASP A 136 5.76 6.08 -24.68
C ASP A 136 7.08 6.64 -25.21
N ALA A 137 7.02 7.76 -25.94
CA ALA A 137 8.18 8.51 -26.39
C ALA A 137 8.17 9.92 -25.75
N PRO A 138 9.33 10.42 -25.26
CA PRO A 138 9.44 11.78 -24.76
C PRO A 138 9.30 12.80 -25.91
N PRO A 139 8.70 13.98 -25.67
CA PRO A 139 8.69 15.07 -26.64
C PRO A 139 10.11 15.48 -27.06
N PRO A 140 10.29 15.95 -28.31
CA PRO A 140 11.61 16.31 -28.83
C PRO A 140 12.23 17.50 -28.08
N GLU A 141 11.39 18.41 -27.61
CA GLU A 141 11.77 19.62 -26.87
C GLU A 141 10.78 19.91 -25.74
N LEU A 142 11.32 20.34 -24.61
CA LEU A 142 10.60 20.76 -23.42
C LEU A 142 11.34 21.91 -22.73
N SER A 143 10.67 22.58 -21.80
CA SER A 143 11.33 23.30 -20.71
C SER A 143 11.34 22.42 -19.46
N ASP A 144 12.50 22.13 -18.90
CA ASP A 144 12.57 21.35 -17.66
C ASP A 144 11.99 22.11 -16.46
N TRP A 145 11.86 21.43 -15.32
CA TRP A 145 11.32 22.00 -14.08
C TRP A 145 12.14 23.16 -13.49
N LEU A 146 13.37 23.38 -13.98
CA LEU A 146 14.22 24.54 -13.68
C LEU A 146 14.15 25.62 -14.78
N ARG A 147 13.19 25.49 -15.72
CA ARG A 147 12.95 26.40 -16.84
C ARG A 147 14.10 26.49 -17.85
N ARG A 148 14.87 25.41 -18.00
CA ARG A 148 15.95 25.31 -19.01
C ARG A 148 15.45 24.50 -20.21
N PRO A 149 15.96 24.77 -21.43
CA PRO A 149 15.69 23.92 -22.58
C PRO A 149 16.04 22.46 -22.28
N TRP A 150 15.22 21.52 -22.69
CA TRP A 150 15.41 20.09 -22.47
C TRP A 150 15.06 19.31 -23.73
N THR A 151 15.84 18.25 -23.98
CA THR A 151 15.63 17.25 -25.04
C THR A 151 15.89 15.87 -24.46
N PRO A 152 15.45 14.77 -25.10
CA PRO A 152 15.73 13.41 -24.61
C PRO A 152 17.24 13.11 -24.41
N GLY A 153 18.13 13.80 -25.14
CA GLY A 153 19.58 13.67 -25.01
C GLY A 153 20.22 14.50 -23.89
N SER A 154 19.44 15.22 -23.09
CA SER A 154 19.94 16.20 -22.12
C SER A 154 20.63 15.62 -20.87
N GLY A 155 20.63 14.29 -20.69
CA GLY A 155 21.30 13.62 -19.57
C GLY A 155 20.73 13.94 -18.17
N ARG A 156 19.55 14.56 -18.11
CA ARG A 156 18.86 14.98 -16.87
C ARG A 156 17.35 14.74 -17.02
N THR A 157 16.62 14.68 -15.91
CA THR A 157 15.15 14.59 -15.94
C THR A 157 14.53 15.94 -16.35
N ALA A 158 13.45 15.89 -17.11
CA ALA A 158 12.63 17.05 -17.46
C ALA A 158 11.76 17.49 -16.28
N SER A 159 11.18 16.54 -15.53
CA SER A 159 10.47 16.85 -14.27
C SER A 159 11.32 16.50 -13.06
N HIS A 160 11.02 17.13 -11.93
CA HIS A 160 11.63 16.70 -10.67
C HIS A 160 11.07 15.30 -10.30
N PRO A 161 11.87 14.35 -9.78
CA PRO A 161 11.37 13.01 -9.42
C PRO A 161 10.22 12.99 -8.39
N ASN A 162 10.08 14.06 -7.61
CA ASN A 162 8.96 14.29 -6.67
C ASN A 162 8.04 15.44 -7.14
N ALA A 163 7.96 15.71 -8.44
CA ALA A 163 6.98 16.63 -9.01
C ALA A 163 5.55 16.14 -8.70
N ARG A 164 4.61 17.09 -8.60
CA ARG A 164 3.27 16.82 -8.07
C ARG A 164 2.18 17.43 -8.94
N PHE A 165 1.05 16.73 -9.02
CA PHE A 165 -0.23 17.32 -9.38
C PHE A 165 -1.08 17.48 -8.12
N THR A 166 -1.71 18.64 -7.97
CA THR A 166 -2.68 18.94 -6.92
C THR A 166 -4.04 19.15 -7.58
N THR A 167 -5.00 18.27 -7.31
CA THR A 167 -6.28 18.26 -8.04
C THR A 167 -7.47 17.97 -7.12
N PRO A 168 -8.67 18.56 -7.34
CA PRO A 168 -9.86 18.29 -6.53
C PRO A 168 -10.32 16.84 -6.63
N ALA A 169 -10.64 16.20 -5.49
CA ALA A 169 -10.97 14.77 -5.47
C ALA A 169 -12.24 14.45 -6.28
N ARG A 170 -13.23 15.35 -6.21
CA ARG A 170 -14.50 15.28 -6.95
C ARG A 170 -14.37 15.17 -8.49
N GLN A 171 -13.19 15.47 -9.05
CA GLN A 171 -12.93 15.31 -10.48
C GLN A 171 -12.53 13.89 -10.87
N CYS A 172 -12.29 13.01 -9.90
CA CYS A 172 -11.89 11.66 -10.20
C CYS A 172 -13.07 10.89 -10.80
N PRO A 173 -12.92 10.30 -12.00
CA PRO A 173 -14.02 9.61 -12.68
C PRO A 173 -14.48 8.35 -11.94
N VAL A 174 -13.71 7.91 -10.94
CA VAL A 174 -14.02 6.78 -10.07
C VAL A 174 -14.12 7.20 -8.61
N ILE A 175 -14.40 8.47 -8.31
CA ILE A 175 -14.68 8.88 -6.92
C ILE A 175 -15.91 8.13 -6.41
N SER A 176 -15.84 7.57 -5.20
CA SER A 176 -16.96 6.87 -4.59
C SER A 176 -18.06 7.87 -4.22
N PRO A 177 -19.34 7.55 -4.38
CA PRO A 177 -20.42 8.42 -3.89
C PRO A 177 -20.38 8.62 -2.38
N ASP A 178 -19.75 7.70 -1.64
CA ASP A 178 -19.60 7.75 -0.19
C ASP A 178 -18.33 8.48 0.28
N TRP A 179 -17.54 9.10 -0.61
CA TRP A 179 -16.25 9.69 -0.23
C TRP A 179 -16.35 10.84 0.79
N GLU A 180 -17.50 11.54 0.80
CA GLU A 180 -17.86 12.60 1.75
C GLU A 180 -18.88 12.14 2.81
N ASN A 181 -19.16 10.83 2.91
CA ASN A 181 -20.11 10.31 3.88
C ASN A 181 -19.58 10.56 5.31
N PRO A 182 -20.30 11.33 6.16
CA PRO A 182 -19.81 11.67 7.50
C PRO A 182 -19.73 10.46 8.44
N SER A 183 -20.45 9.38 8.13
CA SER A 183 -20.36 8.12 8.89
C SER A 183 -19.15 7.28 8.48
N GLY A 184 -18.49 7.65 7.38
CA GLY A 184 -17.43 6.87 6.75
C GLY A 184 -17.92 5.58 6.10
N VAL A 185 -16.97 4.80 5.62
CA VAL A 185 -17.20 3.53 4.95
C VAL A 185 -16.68 2.35 5.78
N PRO A 186 -17.39 1.21 5.86
CA PRO A 186 -16.98 0.11 6.71
C PRO A 186 -15.83 -0.68 6.08
N ILE A 187 -14.68 -0.68 6.73
CA ILE A 187 -13.46 -1.37 6.29
C ILE A 187 -13.59 -2.86 6.56
N SER A 188 -13.42 -3.66 5.50
CA SER A 188 -13.44 -5.12 5.57
C SER A 188 -12.04 -5.74 5.50
N ALA A 189 -11.06 -5.02 4.94
CA ALA A 189 -9.67 -5.45 4.87
C ALA A 189 -8.69 -4.28 5.01
N ILE A 190 -7.54 -4.55 5.64
CA ILE A 190 -6.40 -3.64 5.74
C ILE A 190 -5.19 -4.30 5.08
N LEU A 191 -4.52 -3.59 4.18
CA LEU A 191 -3.33 -4.08 3.48
C LEU A 191 -2.09 -3.30 3.94
N PHE A 192 -1.06 -4.03 4.36
CA PHE A 192 0.30 -3.52 4.45
C PHE A 192 1.10 -3.95 3.23
N GLY A 193 2.12 -3.18 2.85
CA GLY A 193 2.96 -3.53 1.73
C GLY A 193 4.07 -2.53 1.47
N GLY A 194 5.11 -3.00 0.81
CA GLY A 194 6.30 -2.21 0.48
C GLY A 194 7.00 -2.76 -0.74
N ARG A 195 7.99 -2.03 -1.26
CA ARG A 195 8.84 -2.50 -2.36
C ARG A 195 9.85 -3.51 -1.83
N ARG A 196 9.66 -4.79 -2.16
CA ARG A 196 10.57 -5.88 -1.80
C ARG A 196 10.88 -6.71 -3.03
N ALA A 197 12.12 -6.66 -3.53
CA ALA A 197 12.55 -7.48 -4.66
C ALA A 197 12.50 -9.00 -4.37
N GLY A 198 12.64 -9.42 -3.10
CA GLY A 198 12.61 -10.82 -2.68
C GLY A 198 11.93 -11.04 -1.33
N VAL A 199 11.98 -12.29 -0.86
CA VAL A 199 11.46 -12.79 0.44
C VAL A 199 9.93 -12.76 0.60
N VAL A 200 9.30 -11.59 0.39
CA VAL A 200 7.87 -11.39 0.63
C VAL A 200 7.05 -11.85 -0.57
N PRO A 201 6.04 -12.73 -0.40
CA PRO A 201 5.17 -13.20 -1.46
C PRO A 201 4.20 -12.12 -1.94
N LEU A 202 3.49 -12.39 -3.04
CA LEU A 202 2.54 -11.47 -3.66
C LEU A 202 1.46 -11.00 -2.67
N VAL A 203 0.91 -11.92 -1.88
CA VAL A 203 -0.06 -11.64 -0.82
C VAL A 203 -0.06 -12.75 0.23
N ASN A 204 -0.19 -12.38 1.51
CA ASN A 204 -0.52 -13.27 2.60
C ASN A 204 -1.51 -12.62 3.58
N GLU A 205 -2.45 -13.41 4.11
CA GLU A 205 -3.41 -13.02 5.14
C GLU A 205 -2.81 -13.26 6.54
N ALA A 206 -2.93 -12.30 7.45
CA ALA A 206 -2.50 -12.44 8.82
C ALA A 206 -3.36 -13.45 9.61
N LEU A 207 -2.75 -14.13 10.59
CA LEU A 207 -3.43 -15.12 11.43
C LEU A 207 -4.43 -14.50 12.42
N SER A 208 -4.22 -13.23 12.79
CA SER A 208 -5.04 -12.49 13.76
C SER A 208 -4.75 -11.00 13.62
N TRP A 209 -5.53 -10.16 14.30
CA TRP A 209 -5.24 -8.73 14.43
C TRP A 209 -3.86 -8.46 15.05
N ARG A 210 -3.51 -9.23 16.07
CA ARG A 210 -2.22 -9.15 16.75
C ARG A 210 -1.06 -9.49 15.79
N HIS A 211 -1.19 -10.58 15.04
CA HIS A 211 -0.21 -10.95 14.02
C HIS A 211 -0.15 -9.90 12.90
N GLY A 212 -1.30 -9.36 12.47
CA GLY A 212 -1.34 -8.28 11.48
C GLY A 212 -0.70 -6.99 11.98
N THR A 213 -0.85 -6.66 13.26
CA THR A 213 -0.16 -5.54 13.90
C THR A 213 1.36 -5.77 13.90
N PHE A 214 1.80 -7.00 14.18
CA PHE A 214 3.20 -7.38 14.06
C PHE A 214 3.72 -7.21 12.62
N LEU A 215 3.01 -7.72 11.61
CA LEU A 215 3.36 -7.56 10.20
C LEU A 215 3.47 -6.08 9.80
N GLY A 216 2.54 -5.23 10.25
CA GLY A 216 2.63 -3.78 10.06
C GLY A 216 3.85 -3.15 10.75
N SER A 217 4.23 -3.65 11.93
CA SER A 217 5.36 -3.12 12.72
C SER A 217 6.73 -3.42 12.12
N ILE A 218 6.84 -4.53 11.37
CA ILE A 218 8.05 -4.97 10.68
C ILE A 218 8.03 -4.62 9.18
N MET A 219 7.01 -3.89 8.72
CA MET A 219 6.89 -3.54 7.31
C MET A 219 8.15 -2.81 6.84
N SER A 220 8.70 -3.27 5.72
CA SER A 220 9.90 -2.72 5.13
C SER A 220 9.74 -2.52 3.63
N SER A 221 10.48 -1.54 3.11
CA SER A 221 10.47 -1.17 1.70
C SER A 221 11.84 -0.67 1.29
N GLU A 222 12.23 -0.95 0.05
CA GLU A 222 13.33 -0.27 -0.62
C GLU A 222 13.07 1.24 -0.65
N THR A 223 14.09 2.03 -0.35
CA THR A 223 14.05 3.50 -0.39
C THR A 223 13.77 4.02 -1.79
N THR A 224 12.82 4.95 -1.88
CA THR A 224 12.45 5.65 -3.12
C THR A 224 13.04 7.07 -3.14
N ALA A 225 13.00 7.74 -4.29
CA ALA A 225 13.43 9.13 -4.43
C ALA A 225 12.65 10.14 -3.54
N ALA A 226 11.50 9.72 -2.98
CA ALA A 226 10.69 10.55 -2.08
C ALA A 226 11.17 10.51 -0.62
N ALA A 227 12.08 9.61 -0.25
CA ALA A 227 12.64 9.50 1.09
C ALA A 227 14.07 10.04 1.13
N ALA A 228 14.46 10.69 2.23
CA ALA A 228 15.85 11.03 2.47
C ALA A 228 16.68 9.75 2.73
N GLY A 229 17.71 9.50 1.93
CA GLY A 229 18.62 8.34 2.04
C GLY A 229 19.12 7.83 0.69
N ALA A 230 20.04 6.84 0.71
CA ALA A 230 20.49 6.15 -0.51
C ALA A 230 19.33 5.34 -1.11
N VAL A 231 19.10 5.45 -2.42
CA VAL A 231 18.02 4.75 -3.15
C VAL A 231 18.33 3.25 -3.26
N GLY A 232 17.33 2.39 -3.04
CA GLY A 232 17.46 0.93 -3.16
C GLY A 232 17.84 0.17 -1.88
N ALA A 233 18.10 0.86 -0.77
CA ALA A 233 18.34 0.21 0.52
C ALA A 233 17.01 -0.20 1.18
N VAL A 234 16.91 -1.43 1.69
CA VAL A 234 15.73 -1.87 2.45
C VAL A 234 15.69 -1.15 3.79
N ARG A 235 14.59 -0.47 4.08
CA ARG A 235 14.35 0.24 5.34
C ARG A 235 13.02 -0.17 5.93
N HIS A 236 12.98 -0.31 7.25
CA HIS A 236 11.73 -0.45 7.99
C HIS A 236 10.95 0.86 8.00
N ASP A 237 9.67 0.78 7.66
CA ASP A 237 8.71 1.88 7.71
C ASP A 237 7.41 1.35 8.34
N PRO A 238 7.39 1.15 9.68
CA PRO A 238 6.25 0.54 10.37
C PRO A 238 4.94 1.24 10.01
N PHE A 239 3.95 0.48 9.52
CA PHE A 239 2.63 0.99 9.10
C PHE A 239 2.65 2.12 8.05
N ALA A 240 3.77 2.35 7.36
CA ALA A 240 4.04 3.53 6.53
C ALA A 240 3.96 4.85 7.32
N MET A 241 4.08 4.78 8.64
CA MET A 241 3.85 5.88 9.58
C MET A 241 5.14 6.42 10.19
N LEU A 242 6.32 5.87 9.85
CA LEU A 242 7.58 6.29 10.48
C LEU A 242 7.84 7.80 10.45
N PRO A 243 7.61 8.53 9.33
CA PRO A 243 7.79 9.99 9.31
C PRO A 243 6.57 10.79 9.79
N PHE A 244 5.49 10.13 10.20
CA PHE A 244 4.17 10.72 10.43
C PHE A 244 3.53 10.43 11.78
N CYS A 245 4.05 9.45 12.55
CA CYS A 245 3.60 9.20 13.91
C CYS A 245 3.94 10.40 14.80
N GLY A 246 2.93 10.97 15.47
CA GLY A 246 3.09 12.16 16.32
C GLY A 246 3.58 11.87 17.74
N TYR A 247 3.79 10.61 18.09
CA TYR A 247 4.21 10.16 19.42
C TYR A 247 5.11 8.91 19.32
N HIS A 248 5.50 8.33 20.45
CA HIS A 248 6.43 7.20 20.48
C HIS A 248 5.85 5.98 19.74
N MET A 249 6.59 5.42 18.78
CA MET A 249 6.11 4.34 17.92
C MET A 249 5.75 3.03 18.68
N GLY A 250 6.44 2.73 19.78
CA GLY A 250 6.07 1.61 20.66
C GLY A 250 4.70 1.79 21.34
N ASP A 251 4.35 3.03 21.71
CA ASP A 251 3.02 3.35 22.23
C ASP A 251 1.97 3.29 21.11
N TYR A 252 2.36 3.61 19.87
CA TYR A 252 1.50 3.48 18.70
C TYR A 252 1.16 2.01 18.39
N PHE A 253 2.13 1.11 18.51
CA PHE A 253 1.88 -0.33 18.41
C PHE A 253 0.96 -0.82 19.54
N THR A 254 1.18 -0.36 20.77
CA THR A 254 0.28 -0.65 21.90
C THR A 254 -1.13 -0.19 21.61
N HIS A 255 -1.29 0.99 21.02
CA HIS A 255 -2.57 1.55 20.67
C HIS A 255 -3.31 0.68 19.62
N TRP A 256 -2.64 0.26 18.56
CA TRP A 256 -3.19 -0.68 17.56
C TRP A 256 -3.65 -2.00 18.20
N LEU A 257 -2.85 -2.57 19.09
CA LEU A 257 -3.21 -3.79 19.83
C LEU A 257 -4.45 -3.58 20.70
N ARG A 258 -4.50 -2.47 21.45
CA ARG A 258 -5.62 -2.11 22.33
C ARG A 258 -6.91 -1.92 21.56
N VAL A 259 -6.86 -1.18 20.45
CA VAL A 259 -8.01 -0.90 19.59
C VAL A 259 -8.61 -2.20 19.05
N GLY A 260 -7.78 -3.11 18.53
CA GLY A 260 -8.26 -4.42 18.07
C GLY A 260 -8.78 -5.33 19.19
N ALA A 261 -8.14 -5.32 20.37
CA ALA A 261 -8.59 -6.10 21.53
C ALA A 261 -9.94 -5.66 22.09
N SER A 262 -10.33 -4.39 21.86
CA SER A 262 -11.61 -3.84 22.31
C SER A 262 -12.79 -4.14 21.39
N ALA A 263 -12.55 -4.73 20.22
CA ALA A 263 -13.57 -5.01 19.22
C ALA A 263 -13.94 -6.50 19.15
N ASP A 264 -15.14 -6.80 18.63
CA ASP A 264 -15.54 -8.17 18.30
C ASP A 264 -14.60 -8.75 17.24
N PRO A 265 -13.87 -9.85 17.51
CA PRO A 265 -12.95 -10.45 16.55
C PRO A 265 -13.60 -10.81 15.21
N LYS A 266 -14.91 -11.09 15.18
CA LYS A 266 -15.64 -11.41 13.94
C LYS A 266 -15.92 -10.18 13.07
N LYS A 267 -15.81 -8.97 13.62
CA LYS A 267 -16.07 -7.69 12.95
C LYS A 267 -14.80 -6.92 12.62
N LEU A 268 -13.65 -7.39 13.10
CA LEU A 268 -12.35 -6.84 12.73
C LEU A 268 -12.11 -7.02 11.23
N PRO A 269 -11.58 -6.00 10.53
CA PRO A 269 -11.14 -6.20 9.16
C PRO A 269 -9.98 -7.19 9.13
N ARG A 270 -9.94 -8.00 8.07
CA ARG A 270 -8.83 -8.92 7.85
C ARG A 270 -7.58 -8.15 7.43
N ILE A 271 -6.42 -8.53 7.95
CA ILE A 271 -5.15 -7.87 7.63
C ILE A 271 -4.38 -8.72 6.61
N TYR A 272 -3.84 -8.07 5.59
CA TYR A 272 -3.03 -8.68 4.55
C TYR A 272 -1.69 -7.97 4.43
N TYR A 273 -0.66 -8.69 3.99
CA TYR A 273 0.60 -8.11 3.53
C TYR A 273 0.76 -8.42 2.06
N VAL A 274 1.00 -7.41 1.23
CA VAL A 274 1.14 -7.54 -0.23
C VAL A 274 2.52 -7.07 -0.71
N ASN A 275 2.99 -7.66 -1.80
CA ASN A 275 4.21 -7.24 -2.48
C ASN A 275 4.06 -7.30 -4.01
N TRP A 276 3.91 -6.12 -4.63
CA TRP A 276 3.82 -5.98 -6.09
C TRP A 276 5.17 -6.05 -6.79
N PHE A 277 6.27 -6.05 -6.03
CA PHE A 277 7.60 -5.66 -6.51
C PHE A 277 8.60 -6.81 -6.50
N ARG A 278 8.14 -8.05 -6.26
CA ARG A 278 9.00 -9.23 -6.32
C ARG A 278 9.61 -9.38 -7.71
N LYS A 279 10.91 -9.65 -7.76
CA LYS A 279 11.70 -9.79 -8.98
C LYS A 279 12.26 -11.20 -9.11
N SER A 280 12.51 -11.60 -10.36
CA SER A 280 13.34 -12.76 -10.68
C SER A 280 14.81 -12.48 -10.36
N PRO A 281 15.68 -13.50 -10.33
CA PRO A 281 17.13 -13.32 -10.21
C PRO A 281 17.73 -12.39 -11.28
N GLU A 282 17.11 -12.33 -12.46
CA GLU A 282 17.50 -11.45 -13.58
C GLU A 282 16.98 -10.01 -13.42
N GLY A 283 16.29 -9.70 -12.31
CA GLY A 283 15.80 -8.35 -11.99
C GLY A 283 14.47 -7.98 -12.65
N LYS A 284 13.79 -8.92 -13.32
CA LYS A 284 12.47 -8.70 -13.94
C LYS A 284 11.37 -8.79 -12.89
N PHE A 285 10.39 -7.88 -12.92
CA PHE A 285 9.19 -8.00 -12.08
C PHE A 285 8.41 -9.27 -12.45
N LEU A 286 8.10 -10.08 -11.44
CA LEU A 286 7.32 -11.31 -11.62
C LEU A 286 5.82 -11.03 -11.76
N TRP A 287 5.34 -9.94 -11.14
CA TRP A 287 3.94 -9.53 -11.20
C TRP A 287 3.77 -8.26 -12.06
N PRO A 288 2.79 -8.22 -12.98
CA PRO A 288 2.58 -7.06 -13.86
C PRO A 288 2.11 -5.78 -13.13
N GLY A 289 1.46 -5.91 -11.97
CA GLY A 289 1.04 -4.76 -11.17
C GLY A 289 -0.12 -3.97 -11.79
N TYR A 290 -0.26 -2.70 -11.36
CA TYR A 290 -1.29 -1.77 -11.84
C TYR A 290 -2.70 -2.39 -11.81
N GLY A 291 -3.45 -2.35 -12.92
CA GLY A 291 -4.79 -2.91 -13.02
C GLY A 291 -4.88 -4.41 -12.69
N GLU A 292 -3.80 -5.16 -12.89
CA GLU A 292 -3.75 -6.58 -12.57
C GLU A 292 -3.76 -6.85 -11.06
N ASN A 293 -3.42 -5.86 -10.21
CA ASN A 293 -3.59 -5.96 -8.77
C ASN A 293 -5.06 -6.22 -8.37
N SER A 294 -6.03 -5.93 -9.26
CA SER A 294 -7.43 -6.33 -9.07
C SER A 294 -7.62 -7.83 -8.85
N ARG A 295 -6.74 -8.69 -9.38
CA ARG A 295 -6.77 -10.15 -9.17
C ARG A 295 -6.45 -10.54 -7.74
N VAL A 296 -5.52 -9.80 -7.11
CA VAL A 296 -5.21 -9.97 -5.68
C VAL A 296 -6.32 -9.38 -4.82
N LEU A 297 -6.90 -8.25 -5.20
CA LEU A 297 -8.06 -7.70 -4.50
C LEU A 297 -9.30 -8.62 -4.63
N LYS A 298 -9.49 -9.31 -5.76
CA LYS A 298 -10.51 -10.36 -5.92
C LYS A 298 -10.31 -11.47 -4.90
N TRP A 299 -9.09 -12.00 -4.77
CA TRP A 299 -8.82 -13.03 -3.77
C TRP A 299 -9.07 -12.52 -2.35
N ILE A 300 -8.65 -11.30 -2.01
CA ILE A 300 -8.94 -10.67 -0.70
C ILE A 300 -10.45 -10.54 -0.48
N PHE A 301 -11.20 -10.11 -1.49
CA PHE A 301 -12.65 -10.02 -1.44
C PHE A 301 -13.29 -11.37 -1.12
N GLU A 302 -12.88 -12.41 -1.84
CA GLU A 302 -13.38 -13.77 -1.66
C GLU A 302 -12.96 -14.37 -0.30
N ARG A 303 -11.78 -14.00 0.23
CA ARG A 303 -11.36 -14.36 1.59
C ARG A 303 -12.26 -13.72 2.63
N VAL A 304 -12.54 -12.41 2.50
CA VAL A 304 -13.49 -11.68 3.37
C VAL A 304 -14.88 -12.31 3.31
N ALA A 305 -15.35 -12.67 2.11
CA ALA A 305 -16.65 -13.32 1.90
C ALA A 305 -16.71 -14.79 2.34
N GLY A 306 -15.56 -15.41 2.66
CA GLY A 306 -15.49 -16.81 3.06
C GLY A 306 -15.56 -17.82 1.91
N THR A 307 -15.38 -17.37 0.66
CA THR A 307 -15.51 -18.20 -0.54
C THR A 307 -14.16 -18.61 -1.17
N ALA A 308 -13.04 -17.95 -0.83
CA ALA A 308 -11.72 -18.35 -1.29
C ALA A 308 -10.98 -19.26 -0.31
N HIS A 309 -10.27 -20.25 -0.86
CA HIS A 309 -9.35 -21.10 -0.12
C HIS A 309 -7.99 -20.43 0.09
N ALA A 310 -7.36 -20.76 1.21
CA ALA A 310 -6.01 -20.34 1.55
C ALA A 310 -5.25 -21.51 2.18
N VAL A 311 -3.93 -21.53 1.99
CA VAL A 311 -3.04 -22.56 2.54
C VAL A 311 -2.27 -21.95 3.72
N PRO A 312 -2.28 -22.59 4.91
CA PRO A 312 -1.49 -22.14 6.05
C PRO A 312 0.01 -22.12 5.73
N SER A 313 0.72 -21.14 6.27
CA SER A 313 2.17 -21.02 6.14
C SER A 313 2.80 -20.35 7.37
N PRO A 314 4.13 -20.43 7.54
CA PRO A 314 4.85 -19.75 8.63
C PRO A 314 4.62 -18.23 8.74
N ILE A 315 4.14 -17.57 7.67
CA ILE A 315 3.90 -16.11 7.64
C ILE A 315 2.41 -15.73 7.59
N GLY A 316 1.51 -16.68 7.80
CA GLY A 316 0.07 -16.50 7.63
C GLY A 316 -0.50 -17.36 6.51
N ASN A 317 -1.68 -17.01 6.00
CA ASN A 317 -2.34 -17.81 4.97
C ASN A 317 -2.05 -17.27 3.57
N LEU A 318 -1.61 -18.13 2.67
CA LEU A 318 -1.33 -17.80 1.27
C LEU A 318 -2.51 -18.20 0.38
N PRO A 319 -2.65 -17.59 -0.81
CA PRO A 319 -3.55 -18.13 -1.83
C PRO A 319 -3.23 -19.61 -2.12
N ALA A 320 -4.25 -20.45 -2.18
CA ALA A 320 -4.07 -21.82 -2.66
C ALA A 320 -3.63 -21.83 -4.13
N PRO A 321 -2.97 -22.90 -4.63
CA PRO A 321 -2.68 -23.04 -6.05
C PRO A 321 -3.94 -22.81 -6.90
N GLY A 322 -3.85 -21.95 -7.91
CA GLY A 322 -4.98 -21.57 -8.77
C GLY A 322 -5.98 -20.57 -8.16
N ALA A 323 -5.82 -20.14 -6.90
CA ALA A 323 -6.75 -19.20 -6.26
C ALA A 323 -6.59 -17.76 -6.76
N ILE A 324 -5.43 -17.40 -7.32
CA ILE A 324 -5.25 -16.13 -8.03
C ILE A 324 -5.68 -16.32 -9.48
N ASP A 325 -6.68 -15.55 -9.90
CA ASP A 325 -7.14 -15.53 -11.29
C ASP A 325 -6.03 -14.94 -12.18
N VAL A 326 -5.48 -15.74 -13.08
CA VAL A 326 -4.47 -15.34 -14.07
C VAL A 326 -4.99 -15.39 -15.50
N SER A 327 -6.31 -15.45 -15.70
CA SER A 327 -6.91 -15.52 -17.04
C SER A 327 -6.47 -14.34 -17.90
N GLY A 328 -5.93 -14.62 -19.08
CA GLY A 328 -5.41 -13.60 -20.00
C GLY A 328 -3.98 -13.12 -19.69
N LEU A 329 -3.37 -13.58 -18.60
CA LEU A 329 -1.97 -13.31 -18.28
C LEU A 329 -1.05 -14.43 -18.76
N LYS A 330 0.06 -14.05 -19.38
CA LYS A 330 1.15 -14.97 -19.74
C LYS A 330 2.20 -14.98 -18.62
N ILE A 331 1.84 -15.53 -17.47
CA ILE A 331 2.76 -15.74 -16.35
C ILE A 331 3.21 -17.20 -16.35
N PRO A 332 4.51 -17.49 -16.49
CA PRO A 332 5.03 -18.85 -16.35
C PRO A 332 4.64 -19.46 -15.01
N GLU A 333 4.34 -20.76 -14.99
CA GLU A 333 3.99 -21.47 -13.75
C GLU A 333 5.06 -21.32 -12.67
N ALA A 334 6.35 -21.35 -13.06
CA ALA A 334 7.47 -21.11 -12.17
C ALA A 334 7.47 -19.71 -11.54
N ASP A 335 7.09 -18.67 -12.30
CA ASP A 335 6.98 -17.30 -11.80
C ASP A 335 5.81 -17.17 -10.82
N MET A 336 4.68 -17.83 -11.09
CA MET A 336 3.53 -17.86 -10.17
C MET A 336 3.84 -18.62 -8.89
N ALA A 337 4.51 -19.77 -9.00
CA ALA A 337 4.99 -20.52 -7.84
C ALA A 337 5.97 -19.68 -7.02
N ALA A 338 6.90 -18.97 -7.68
CA ALA A 338 7.81 -18.04 -7.00
C ALA A 338 7.06 -16.90 -6.32
N LEU A 339 6.05 -16.29 -6.95
CA LEU A 339 5.23 -15.22 -6.37
C LEU A 339 4.52 -15.64 -5.09
N LEU A 340 4.02 -16.87 -5.02
CA LEU A 340 3.21 -17.37 -3.91
C LEU A 340 4.01 -18.19 -2.87
N ARG A 341 5.30 -18.46 -3.11
CA ARG A 341 6.15 -19.24 -2.18
C ARG A 341 6.66 -18.40 -1.01
N VAL A 342 6.66 -19.02 0.18
CA VAL A 342 7.45 -18.56 1.34
C VAL A 342 8.92 -18.90 1.13
N ASP A 343 9.76 -17.88 1.08
CA ASP A 343 11.21 -18.01 1.03
C ASP A 343 11.76 -18.23 2.45
N VAL A 344 11.78 -19.48 2.92
CA VAL A 344 12.17 -19.82 4.31
C VAL A 344 13.57 -19.33 4.65
N GLU A 345 14.55 -19.53 3.75
CA GLU A 345 15.92 -19.05 3.94
C GLU A 345 15.98 -17.52 3.98
N GLY A 346 15.28 -16.86 3.05
CA GLY A 346 15.15 -15.40 3.05
C GLY A 346 14.55 -14.86 4.34
N TRP A 347 13.50 -15.51 4.88
CA TRP A 347 12.89 -15.11 6.15
C TRP A 347 13.80 -15.37 7.35
N ILE A 348 14.53 -16.48 7.40
CA ILE A 348 15.54 -16.74 8.44
C ILE A 348 16.62 -15.65 8.43
N ALA A 349 17.09 -15.25 7.24
CA ALA A 349 18.06 -14.17 7.09
C ALA A 349 17.51 -12.80 7.53
N GLU A 350 16.19 -12.59 7.51
CA GLU A 350 15.55 -11.36 7.98
C GLU A 350 15.37 -11.33 9.51
N LEU A 351 15.37 -12.48 10.21
CA LEU A 351 15.13 -12.53 11.66
C LEU A 351 16.09 -11.65 12.48
N PRO A 352 17.43 -11.65 12.25
CA PRO A 352 18.34 -10.74 12.95
C PRO A 352 18.07 -9.26 12.66
N VAL A 353 17.67 -8.94 11.43
CA VAL A 353 17.37 -7.58 10.98
C VAL A 353 16.09 -7.08 11.66
N ILE A 354 15.06 -7.92 11.71
CA ILE A 354 13.80 -7.64 12.42
C ILE A 354 14.05 -7.49 13.93
N ARG A 355 14.85 -8.38 14.54
CA ARG A 355 15.23 -8.31 15.95
C ARG A 355 15.91 -6.98 16.28
N ALA A 356 16.88 -6.58 15.45
CA ALA A 356 17.59 -5.30 15.60
C ALA A 356 16.67 -4.10 15.40
N HIS A 357 15.67 -4.19 14.51
CA HIS A 357 14.65 -3.15 14.33
C HIS A 357 13.75 -3.02 15.57
N LEU A 358 13.20 -4.13 16.06
CA LEU A 358 12.31 -4.12 17.23
C LEU A 358 13.03 -3.65 18.50
N ALA A 359 14.31 -4.00 18.66
CA ALA A 359 15.13 -3.56 19.80
C ALA A 359 15.25 -2.03 19.92
N LYS A 360 15.10 -1.27 18.81
CA LYS A 360 15.15 0.20 18.82
C LYS A 360 14.03 0.84 19.63
N PHE A 361 12.93 0.12 19.86
CA PHE A 361 11.80 0.63 20.65
C PHE A 361 11.98 0.38 22.16
N GLY A 362 13.02 -0.33 22.58
CA GLY A 362 13.39 -0.54 23.98
C GLY A 362 12.23 -1.03 24.85
N ALA A 363 12.12 -0.49 26.06
CA ALA A 363 11.07 -0.84 27.02
C ALA A 363 9.64 -0.52 26.57
N LYS A 364 9.49 0.25 25.48
CA LYS A 364 8.19 0.63 24.89
C LYS A 364 7.73 -0.35 23.81
N LEU A 365 8.54 -1.34 23.44
CA LEU A 365 8.07 -2.42 22.57
C LEU A 365 7.01 -3.25 23.31
N PRO A 366 5.79 -3.41 22.76
CA PRO A 366 4.78 -4.24 23.43
C PRO A 366 5.21 -5.70 23.47
N ALA A 367 5.05 -6.37 24.62
CA ALA A 367 5.37 -7.79 24.79
C ALA A 367 4.69 -8.67 23.73
N ALA A 368 3.46 -8.32 23.35
CA ALA A 368 2.71 -9.02 22.32
C ALA A 368 3.44 -9.05 20.95
N LEU A 369 4.17 -7.99 20.57
CA LEU A 369 4.94 -7.97 19.33
C LEU A 369 6.23 -8.78 19.45
N GLN A 370 6.88 -8.76 20.62
CA GLN A 370 8.04 -9.59 20.89
C GLN A 370 7.69 -11.08 20.81
N GLU A 371 6.55 -11.47 21.38
CA GLU A 371 6.01 -12.82 21.29
C GLU A 371 5.65 -13.23 19.85
N GLU A 372 5.07 -12.33 19.03
CA GLU A 372 4.81 -12.63 17.60
C GLU A 372 6.12 -12.82 16.81
N PHE A 373 7.16 -12.04 17.13
CA PHE A 373 8.48 -12.23 16.56
C PHE A 373 9.09 -13.60 16.92
N LEU A 374 9.03 -14.00 18.20
CA LEU A 374 9.50 -15.32 18.64
C LEU A 374 8.69 -16.46 18.01
N ALA A 375 7.38 -16.27 17.85
CA ALA A 375 6.52 -17.23 17.17
C ALA A 375 6.87 -17.35 15.67
N LEU A 376 7.19 -16.24 14.99
CA LEU A 376 7.69 -16.27 13.62
C LEU A 376 9.02 -17.03 13.53
N GLU A 377 9.97 -16.74 14.42
CA GLU A 377 11.27 -17.42 14.49
C GLU A 377 11.09 -18.94 14.64
N HIS A 378 10.24 -19.38 15.57
CA HIS A 378 9.91 -20.79 15.75
C HIS A 378 9.27 -21.42 14.49
N ARG A 379 8.28 -20.75 13.87
CA ARG A 379 7.64 -21.26 12.64
C ARG A 379 8.62 -21.37 11.48
N MET A 380 9.59 -20.46 11.38
CA MET A 380 10.63 -20.51 10.35
C MET A 380 11.63 -21.65 10.56
N GLN A 381 12.05 -21.87 11.81
CA GLN A 381 12.92 -22.98 12.16
C GLN A 381 12.25 -24.33 11.89
N ALA A 382 10.98 -24.48 12.28
CA ALA A 382 10.21 -25.68 11.98
C ALA A 382 10.10 -25.94 10.46
N ALA A 383 9.81 -24.89 9.68
CA ALA A 383 9.71 -25.00 8.22
C ALA A 383 11.05 -25.34 7.54
N ALA A 384 12.19 -24.91 8.11
CA ALA A 384 13.50 -25.28 7.61
C ALA A 384 13.77 -26.79 7.81
N VAL A 385 13.44 -27.31 9.01
CA VAL A 385 13.57 -28.74 9.33
C VAL A 385 12.69 -29.60 8.42
N GLU A 386 11.43 -29.21 8.21
CA GLU A 386 10.51 -29.91 7.30
C GLU A 386 11.01 -29.93 5.85
N ALA A 387 11.75 -28.90 5.43
CA ALA A 387 12.36 -28.82 4.12
C ALA A 387 13.66 -29.65 3.99
N GLY A 388 14.02 -30.45 5.01
CA GLY A 388 15.22 -31.29 5.03
C GLY A 388 16.52 -30.51 5.17
N ARG A 389 16.48 -29.35 5.85
CA ARG A 389 17.63 -28.45 6.04
C ARG A 389 17.99 -28.28 7.50
#